data_AF-A0A9D1MSY2-F1
#
_entry.id   AF-A0A9D1MSY2-F1
#
_cell.length_a   1.000
_cell.length_b   1.000
_cell.length_c   1.000
_cell.angle_alpha   90.00
_cell.angle_beta   90.00
_cell.angle_gamma   90.00
#
_symmetry.space_group_name_H-M   'P 1'
#
loop_
_entity.id
_entity.type
_entity.pdbx_description
1 polymer ?
#
loop_
_entity_poly.entity_id
_entity_poly.type
_entity_poly.pdbx_seq_one_letter_code
_entity_poly.pdbx_strand_id
1 'polypeptide(L)'
;MKIRNPLAQQSLEEKRAQYNKDCETGTIAYKEDRHSVPLSSVNCDDVEFISGLWRVQNKFNPKIQQVRDRKMIIGSLIKHNERTCFDYYNAAFVTYNCYGPLPPRFDMVVARFVTSKGKELLAYGKTIADARAFLGILLCDALDFIHANKVKNVQGKVK
;
A
#
# COMPACT_ATOMS: atom_id res chain seq x y z
N MET A 1 -5.56 -11.76 -0.92
CA MET A 1 -4.48 -11.78 0.09
C MET A 1 -4.93 -10.91 1.25
N LYS A 2 -5.18 -11.47 2.44
CA LYS A 2 -5.49 -10.67 3.63
C LYS A 2 -4.22 -9.93 4.05
N ILE A 3 -4.31 -8.62 4.21
CA ILE A 3 -3.19 -7.81 4.63
C ILE A 3 -3.10 -7.90 6.15
N ARG A 4 -1.97 -8.40 6.66
CA ARG A 4 -1.73 -8.42 8.10
C ARG A 4 -1.62 -6.99 8.62
N ASN A 5 -2.28 -6.73 9.75
CA ASN A 5 -2.20 -5.45 10.42
C ASN A 5 -0.75 -5.19 10.88
N PRO A 6 -0.11 -4.08 10.47
CA PRO A 6 1.27 -3.79 10.87
C PRO A 6 1.44 -3.53 12.37
N LEU A 7 0.34 -3.31 13.11
CA LEU A 7 0.35 -3.14 14.56
C LEU A 7 0.41 -4.48 15.31
N ALA A 8 0.18 -5.61 14.63
CA ALA A 8 0.29 -6.93 15.22
C ALA A 8 1.75 -7.31 15.42
N GLN A 9 2.13 -7.65 16.65
CA GLN A 9 3.53 -7.88 17.03
C GLN A 9 3.96 -9.35 16.88
N GLN A 10 3.03 -10.30 16.91
CA GLN A 10 3.33 -11.74 16.97
C GLN A 10 3.58 -12.37 15.60
N SER A 11 4.46 -13.36 15.49
CA SER A 11 4.54 -14.19 14.29
C SER A 11 3.22 -14.94 14.02
N LEU A 12 3.04 -15.49 12.82
CA LEU A 12 1.84 -16.28 12.51
C LEU A 12 1.73 -17.54 13.37
N GLU A 13 2.87 -18.15 13.73
CA GLU A 13 2.92 -19.33 14.59
C GLU A 13 2.58 -18.98 16.04
N GLU A 14 3.18 -17.92 16.58
CA GLU A 14 2.88 -17.41 17.93
C GLU A 14 1.41 -17.04 18.07
N LYS A 15 0.86 -16.34 17.07
CA LYS A 15 -0.56 -15.98 17.01
C LYS A 15 -1.46 -17.21 17.09
N ARG A 16 -1.17 -18.26 16.32
CA ARG A 16 -1.97 -19.50 16.32
C ARG A 16 -1.92 -20.22 17.66
N ALA A 17 -0.73 -20.33 18.26
CA ALA A 17 -0.58 -20.96 19.56
C ALA A 17 -1.36 -20.21 20.66
N GLN A 18 -1.22 -18.88 20.72
CA GLN A 18 -1.93 -18.04 21.68
C GLN A 18 -3.45 -18.07 21.45
N TYR A 19 -3.89 -18.00 20.19
CA TYR A 19 -5.31 -18.06 19.82
C TYR A 19 -5.98 -19.34 20.35
N ASN A 20 -5.35 -20.51 20.16
CA ASN A 20 -5.91 -21.78 20.61
C ASN A 20 -6.04 -21.82 22.14
N LYS A 21 -4.99 -21.40 22.85
CA LYS A 21 -4.99 -21.31 24.32
C LYS A 21 -6.09 -20.38 24.85
N ASP A 22 -6.25 -19.21 24.22
CA ASP A 22 -7.23 -18.20 24.65
C ASP A 22 -8.67 -18.60 24.30
N CYS A 23 -8.86 -19.42 23.27
CA CYS A 23 -10.17 -20.02 22.97
C CYS A 23 -10.60 -20.98 24.08
N GLU A 24 -9.68 -21.81 24.60
CA GLU A 24 -9.96 -22.77 25.68
C GLU A 24 -10.36 -22.08 26.99
N THR A 25 -9.83 -20.87 27.24
CA THR A 25 -10.13 -20.09 28.45
C THR A 25 -11.39 -19.21 28.31
N GLY A 26 -12.06 -19.24 27.16
CA GLY A 26 -13.27 -18.44 26.92
C GLY A 26 -13.00 -16.94 26.73
N THR A 27 -11.80 -16.58 26.27
CA THR A 27 -11.42 -15.18 25.99
C THR A 27 -12.34 -14.55 24.94
N ILE A 28 -12.49 -13.23 24.97
CA ILE A 28 -13.28 -12.45 24.01
C ILE A 28 -12.41 -11.69 23.01
N ALA A 29 -12.96 -11.49 21.82
CA ALA A 29 -12.44 -10.60 20.79
C ALA A 29 -13.32 -9.35 20.67
N TYR A 30 -12.68 -8.21 20.42
CA TYR A 30 -13.33 -6.91 20.33
C TYR A 30 -13.45 -6.44 18.89
N LYS A 31 -14.63 -5.93 18.53
CA LYS A 31 -14.92 -5.31 17.24
C LYS A 31 -14.78 -3.78 17.33
N GLU A 32 -14.72 -3.12 16.18
CA GLU A 32 -14.61 -1.66 16.09
C GLU A 32 -15.83 -0.92 16.66
N ASP A 33 -17.01 -1.53 16.53
CA ASP A 33 -18.30 -1.01 17.00
C ASP A 33 -18.50 -1.12 18.53
N ARG A 34 -17.44 -1.42 19.27
CA ARG A 34 -17.40 -1.64 20.73
C ARG A 34 -18.13 -2.89 21.22
N HIS A 35 -18.66 -3.73 20.33
CA HIS A 35 -19.17 -5.04 20.73
C HIS A 35 -18.03 -6.05 20.89
N SER A 36 -18.26 -7.06 21.72
CA SER A 36 -17.38 -8.20 21.90
C SER A 36 -18.06 -9.50 21.48
N VAL A 37 -17.26 -10.46 21.01
CA VAL A 37 -17.70 -11.82 20.70
C VAL A 37 -16.73 -12.82 21.33
N PRO A 38 -17.16 -14.05 21.64
CA PRO A 38 -16.23 -15.10 22.04
C PRO A 38 -15.14 -15.28 20.99
N LEU A 39 -13.87 -15.36 21.39
CA LEU A 39 -12.74 -15.52 20.46
C LEU A 39 -12.92 -16.77 19.60
N SER A 40 -13.38 -17.86 20.20
CA SER A 40 -13.67 -19.14 19.55
C SER A 40 -14.72 -19.07 18.44
N SER A 41 -15.50 -17.99 18.37
CA SER A 41 -16.50 -17.76 17.31
C SER A 41 -15.94 -17.08 16.06
N VAL A 42 -14.66 -16.69 16.04
CA VAL A 42 -14.03 -15.95 14.95
C VAL A 42 -12.78 -16.67 14.46
N ASN A 43 -12.59 -16.82 13.16
CA ASN A 43 -11.37 -17.48 12.66
C ASN A 43 -10.10 -16.73 13.10
N CYS A 44 -9.03 -17.48 13.40
CA CYS A 44 -7.71 -16.93 13.74
C CYS A 44 -7.19 -15.94 12.68
N ASP A 45 -7.48 -16.19 11.39
CA ASP A 45 -7.10 -15.31 10.28
C ASP A 45 -7.95 -14.01 10.19
N ASP A 46 -8.99 -13.86 11.01
CA ASP A 46 -9.87 -12.69 11.07
C ASP A 46 -9.68 -11.87 12.36
N VAL A 47 -8.70 -12.22 13.20
CA VAL A 47 -8.35 -11.49 14.43
C VAL A 47 -6.86 -11.14 14.46
N GLU A 48 -6.47 -10.13 15.23
CA GLU A 48 -5.06 -9.85 15.55
C GLU A 48 -4.93 -9.56 17.05
N PHE A 49 -3.82 -10.00 17.66
CA PHE A 49 -3.51 -9.68 19.04
C PHE A 49 -2.73 -8.36 19.08
N ILE A 50 -3.37 -7.30 19.56
CA ILE A 50 -2.84 -5.93 19.52
C ILE A 50 -3.07 -5.29 20.89
N SER A 51 -1.99 -4.81 21.50
CA SER A 51 -2.01 -4.15 22.82
C SER A 51 -2.68 -5.01 23.90
N GLY A 52 -2.39 -6.31 23.92
CA GLY A 52 -2.89 -7.25 24.93
C GLY A 52 -4.32 -7.74 24.72
N LEU A 53 -4.97 -7.40 23.60
CA LEU A 53 -6.36 -7.75 23.33
C LEU A 53 -6.53 -8.33 21.93
N TRP A 54 -7.46 -9.29 21.79
CA TRP A 54 -7.88 -9.81 20.49
C TRP A 54 -8.80 -8.82 19.79
N ARG A 55 -8.41 -8.39 18.59
CA ARG A 55 -9.16 -7.42 17.76
C ARG A 55 -9.63 -8.08 16.49
N VAL A 56 -10.94 -8.09 16.26
CA VAL A 56 -11.52 -8.56 15.00
C VAL A 56 -11.12 -7.59 13.90
N GLN A 57 -10.52 -8.11 12.83
CA GLN A 57 -10.03 -7.30 11.71
C GLN A 57 -11.15 -7.03 10.71
N ASN A 58 -11.31 -5.76 10.37
CA ASN A 58 -12.20 -5.28 9.34
C ASN A 58 -11.76 -5.82 7.97
N LYS A 59 -12.72 -6.32 7.22
CA LYS A 59 -12.48 -6.75 5.84
C LYS A 59 -12.36 -5.52 4.96
N PHE A 60 -11.20 -5.37 4.32
CA PHE A 60 -10.94 -4.28 3.40
C PHE A 60 -10.20 -4.82 2.17
N ASN A 61 -10.79 -4.67 0.98
CA ASN A 61 -10.26 -5.22 -0.27
C ASN A 61 -10.07 -4.15 -1.37
N PRO A 62 -9.33 -3.06 -1.11
CA PRO A 62 -8.98 -2.10 -2.15
C PRO A 62 -7.87 -2.63 -3.05
N LYS A 63 -7.75 -2.05 -4.25
CA LYS A 63 -6.58 -2.21 -5.08
C LYS A 63 -5.44 -1.33 -4.53
N ILE A 64 -4.53 -1.94 -3.78
CA ILE A 64 -3.32 -1.28 -3.25
C ILE A 64 -2.18 -1.45 -4.24
N GLN A 65 -1.48 -0.36 -4.50
CA GLN A 65 -0.29 -0.32 -5.34
C GLN A 65 0.86 0.34 -4.59
N GLN A 66 2.07 -0.16 -4.80
CA GLN A 66 3.28 0.50 -4.33
C GLN A 66 3.58 1.67 -5.26
N VAL A 67 3.57 2.89 -4.74
CA VAL A 67 3.94 4.11 -5.45
C VAL A 67 5.17 4.68 -4.76
N ARG A 68 6.33 4.55 -5.41
CA ARG A 68 7.65 4.84 -4.82
C ARG A 68 7.84 4.05 -3.51
N ASP A 69 7.99 4.74 -2.39
CA ASP A 69 8.22 4.22 -1.05
C ASP A 69 6.93 3.92 -0.26
N ARG A 70 5.74 4.27 -0.80
CA ARG A 70 4.47 4.17 -0.07
C ARG A 70 3.47 3.22 -0.72
N LYS A 71 2.70 2.52 0.12
CA LYS A 71 1.50 1.79 -0.29
C LYS A 71 0.33 2.75 -0.38
N MET A 72 -0.32 2.81 -1.53
CA MET A 72 -1.44 3.69 -1.80
C MET A 72 -2.61 2.93 -2.40
N ILE A 73 -3.81 3.42 -2.15
CA ILE A 73 -5.04 2.97 -2.79
C ILE A 73 -5.27 3.86 -3.99
N ILE A 74 -5.36 3.27 -5.17
CA ILE A 74 -5.60 4.01 -6.41
C ILE A 74 -7.12 4.07 -6.65
N GLY A 75 -7.63 5.29 -6.76
CA GLY A 75 -9.02 5.61 -7.00
C GLY A 75 -9.31 5.91 -8.45
N SER A 76 -10.23 6.85 -8.69
CA SER A 76 -10.70 7.21 -10.02
C SER A 76 -9.69 8.05 -10.80
N LEU A 77 -9.72 7.91 -12.13
CA LEU A 77 -9.00 8.77 -13.07
C LEU A 77 -9.52 10.22 -12.96
N ILE A 78 -8.60 11.17 -12.86
CA ILE A 78 -8.88 12.60 -12.83
C ILE A 78 -8.89 13.13 -14.26
N LYS A 79 -10.00 13.72 -14.68
CA LYS A 79 -10.07 14.42 -15.97
C LYS A 79 -9.30 15.72 -15.88
N HIS A 80 -8.42 15.97 -16.85
CA HIS A 80 -7.66 17.20 -16.99
C HIS A 80 -7.60 17.61 -18.46
N ASN A 81 -7.39 18.91 -18.70
CA ASN A 81 -7.37 19.50 -20.04
C ASN A 81 -5.96 19.78 -20.54
N GLU A 82 -4.93 19.40 -19.78
CA GLU A 82 -3.55 19.63 -20.17
C GLU A 82 -3.12 18.62 -21.23
N ARG A 83 -2.41 19.07 -22.28
CA ARG A 83 -1.77 18.19 -23.25
C ARG A 83 -0.55 17.52 -22.63
N THR A 84 -0.76 16.48 -21.83
CA THR A 84 0.29 15.68 -21.23
C THR A 84 0.10 14.20 -21.56
N CYS A 85 1.19 13.44 -21.59
CA CYS A 85 1.15 11.98 -21.75
C CYS A 85 0.92 11.25 -20.41
N PHE A 86 0.52 11.97 -19.36
CA PHE A 86 0.37 11.43 -18.00
C PHE A 86 -1.10 11.18 -17.67
N ASP A 87 -1.35 10.04 -17.05
CA ASP A 87 -2.62 9.75 -16.40
C ASP A 87 -2.53 10.20 -14.94
N TYR A 88 -3.60 10.80 -14.39
CA TYR A 88 -3.64 11.19 -12.98
C TYR A 88 -4.82 10.52 -12.30
N TYR A 89 -4.61 10.00 -11.10
CA TYR A 89 -5.62 9.30 -10.32
C TYR A 89 -5.76 9.93 -8.95
N ASN A 90 -6.99 9.98 -8.44
CA ASN A 90 -7.22 10.18 -7.03
C ASN A 90 -6.59 9.01 -6.28
N ALA A 91 -5.92 9.29 -5.17
CA ALA A 91 -5.27 8.26 -4.37
C ALA A 91 -5.39 8.57 -2.88
N ALA A 92 -5.19 7.53 -2.07
CA ALA A 92 -5.17 7.63 -0.62
C ALA A 92 -3.99 6.83 -0.05
N PHE A 93 -3.39 7.30 1.04
CA PHE A 93 -2.47 6.45 1.79
C PHE A 93 -3.23 5.32 2.49
N VAL A 94 -2.60 4.14 2.54
CA VAL A 94 -3.12 3.04 3.37
C VAL A 94 -2.80 3.36 4.83
N THR A 95 -3.83 3.55 5.63
CA THR A 95 -3.71 3.79 7.08
C THR A 95 -4.35 2.65 7.85
N TYR A 96 -3.87 2.39 9.07
CA TYR A 96 -4.30 1.27 9.90
C TYR A 96 -4.62 1.76 11.32
N ASN A 97 -5.65 1.16 11.92
CA ASN A 97 -5.89 1.18 13.36
C ASN A 97 -5.79 -0.26 13.91
N CYS A 98 -6.15 -0.48 15.17
CA CYS A 98 -6.12 -1.81 15.79
C CYS A 98 -7.16 -2.80 15.23
N TYR A 99 -8.15 -2.33 14.46
CA TYR A 99 -9.16 -3.16 13.79
C TYR A 99 -8.84 -3.38 12.30
N GLY A 100 -7.72 -2.86 11.79
CA GLY A 100 -7.30 -3.09 10.40
C GLY A 100 -7.20 -1.79 9.60
N PRO A 101 -7.27 -1.87 8.26
CA PRO A 101 -7.21 -0.69 7.41
C PRO A 101 -8.38 0.26 7.64
N LEU A 102 -8.11 1.56 7.67
CA LEU A 102 -9.14 2.58 7.74
C LEU A 102 -9.75 2.87 6.35
N PRO A 103 -11.01 3.33 6.29
CA PRO A 103 -11.60 3.84 5.05
C PRO A 103 -10.70 4.90 4.39
N PRO A 104 -10.51 4.84 3.06
CA PRO A 104 -9.57 5.71 2.38
C PRO A 104 -10.10 7.14 2.30
N ARG A 105 -9.25 8.11 2.63
CA ARG A 105 -9.47 9.51 2.29
C ARG A 105 -8.67 9.82 1.03
N PHE A 106 -9.35 10.06 -0.09
CA PHE A 106 -8.72 10.36 -1.37
C PHE A 106 -8.27 11.83 -1.44
N ASP A 107 -7.17 12.13 -0.77
CA ASP A 107 -6.58 13.48 -0.65
C ASP A 107 -5.20 13.61 -1.35
N MET A 108 -4.80 12.58 -2.10
CA MET A 108 -3.56 12.56 -2.86
C MET A 108 -3.86 12.38 -4.35
N VAL A 109 -2.90 12.75 -5.19
CA VAL A 109 -2.89 12.50 -6.63
C VAL A 109 -1.72 11.61 -6.98
N VAL A 110 -1.97 10.55 -7.76
CA VAL A 110 -0.91 9.72 -8.35
C VAL A 110 -0.82 10.05 -9.84
N ALA A 111 0.35 10.48 -10.29
CA ALA A 111 0.69 10.62 -11.69
C ALA A 111 1.32 9.31 -12.20
N ARG A 112 0.90 8.89 -13.38
CA ARG A 112 1.30 7.64 -14.01
C ARG A 112 1.78 7.89 -15.43
N PHE A 113 2.88 7.22 -15.78
CA PHE A 113 3.39 7.16 -17.14
C PHE A 113 3.86 5.75 -17.46
N VAL A 114 3.52 5.26 -18.66
CA VAL A 114 4.02 3.98 -19.17
C VAL A 114 5.01 4.30 -20.29
N THR A 115 6.26 3.88 -20.10
CA THR A 115 7.31 4.05 -21.11
C THR A 115 7.01 3.19 -22.34
N SER A 116 7.63 3.50 -23.49
CA SER A 116 7.50 2.70 -24.72
C SER A 116 7.95 1.23 -24.56
N LYS A 117 8.77 0.93 -23.55
CA LYS A 117 9.20 -0.43 -23.20
C LYS A 117 8.27 -1.13 -22.20
N GLY A 118 7.11 -0.55 -21.91
CA GLY A 118 6.12 -1.10 -20.97
C GLY A 118 6.44 -0.90 -19.48
N LYS A 119 7.56 -0.23 -19.13
CA LYS A 119 7.86 0.09 -17.72
C LYS A 119 6.91 1.18 -17.23
N GLU A 120 6.18 0.89 -16.16
CA GLU A 120 5.30 1.84 -15.47
C GLU A 120 6.10 2.66 -14.44
N LEU A 121 5.93 3.99 -14.50
CA LEU A 121 6.47 4.94 -13.55
C LEU A 121 5.32 5.64 -12.86
N LEU A 122 5.40 5.71 -11.54
CA LEU A 122 4.36 6.30 -10.69
C LEU A 122 5.01 7.26 -9.70
N ALA A 123 4.40 8.43 -9.55
CA ALA A 123 4.73 9.38 -8.49
C ALA A 123 3.45 9.90 -7.86
N TYR A 124 3.53 10.40 -6.63
CA TYR A 124 2.37 10.97 -5.94
C TYR A 124 2.68 12.38 -5.43
N GLY A 125 1.64 13.20 -5.28
CA GLY A 125 1.69 14.54 -4.74
C GLY A 125 0.32 14.98 -4.20
N LYS A 126 0.24 16.12 -3.52
CA LYS A 126 -1.05 16.65 -3.03
C LYS A 126 -1.89 17.23 -4.17
N THR A 127 -1.23 17.71 -5.22
CA THR A 127 -1.85 18.25 -6.42
C THR A 127 -1.34 17.54 -7.67
N ILE A 128 -2.03 17.76 -8.81
CA ILE A 128 -1.57 17.31 -10.13
C ILE A 128 -0.18 17.85 -10.43
N ALA A 129 0.07 19.13 -10.15
CA ALA A 129 1.34 19.79 -10.39
C ALA A 129 2.49 19.13 -9.61
N ASP A 130 2.27 18.83 -8.32
CA ASP A 130 3.28 18.16 -7.48
C ASP A 130 3.57 16.75 -8.00
N ALA A 131 2.52 15.96 -8.25
CA ALA A 131 2.66 14.59 -8.72
C ALA A 131 3.39 14.54 -10.07
N ARG A 132 3.06 15.48 -10.97
CA ARG A 132 3.73 15.66 -12.27
C ARG A 132 5.21 16.01 -12.10
N ALA A 133 5.53 16.97 -11.23
CA ALA A 133 6.91 17.38 -11.00
C ALA A 133 7.77 16.21 -10.48
N PHE A 134 7.26 15.44 -9.52
CA PHE A 134 7.96 14.26 -9.02
C PHE A 134 8.10 13.15 -10.07
N LEU A 135 7.09 12.95 -10.92
CA LEU A 135 7.18 12.01 -12.03
C LEU A 135 8.21 12.46 -13.07
N GLY A 136 8.30 13.77 -13.32
CA GLY A 136 9.32 14.38 -14.17
C GLY A 136 10.75 14.10 -13.68
N ILE A 137 10.99 14.23 -12.37
CA ILE A 137 12.30 13.87 -11.78
C ILE A 137 12.63 12.40 -12.02
N LEU A 138 11.68 11.49 -11.77
CA LEU A 138 11.88 10.05 -12.02
C LEU A 138 12.18 9.73 -13.49
N LEU A 139 11.56 10.48 -14.41
CA LEU A 139 11.81 10.36 -15.84
C LEU A 139 13.23 10.82 -16.20
N CYS A 140 13.69 11.95 -15.66
CA CYS A 140 15.06 12.43 -15.84
C CYS A 140 16.07 11.38 -15.32
N ASP A 141 15.90 10.88 -14.10
CA ASP A 141 16.78 9.84 -13.54
C ASP A 141 16.82 8.58 -14.42
N ALA A 142 15.65 8.17 -14.96
CA ALA A 142 15.57 7.02 -15.84
C ALA A 142 16.23 7.25 -17.21
N LEU A 143 16.17 8.47 -17.75
CA LEU A 143 16.80 8.86 -19.02
C LEU A 143 18.31 9.08 -18.88
N ASP A 144 18.76 9.62 -17.74
CA ASP A 144 20.18 9.76 -17.41
C ASP A 144 20.83 8.37 -17.22
N PHE A 145 20.10 7.40 -16.66
CA PHE A 145 20.56 6.01 -16.62
C PHE A 145 20.72 5.39 -18.01
N ILE A 146 19.91 5.79 -18.99
CA ILE A 146 20.01 5.35 -20.39
C ILE A 146 21.22 6.01 -21.09
N HIS A 147 21.50 7.28 -20.81
CA HIS A 147 22.67 7.96 -21.36
C HIS A 147 23.98 7.48 -20.71
N ALA A 148 24.02 7.29 -19.39
CA ALA A 148 25.20 6.79 -18.68
C ALA A 148 25.60 5.35 -19.11
N ASN A 149 24.62 4.49 -19.41
CA ASN A 149 24.91 3.14 -19.92
C ASN A 149 25.29 3.11 -21.40
N LYS A 150 24.88 4.10 -22.21
CA LYS A 150 25.39 4.25 -23.57
C LYS A 150 26.87 4.62 -23.57
N VAL A 151 27.32 5.47 -22.64
CA VAL A 151 28.73 5.89 -22.57
C VAL A 151 29.65 4.74 -22.13
N LYS A 152 29.24 3.89 -21.18
CA LYS A 152 30.04 2.71 -20.78
C LYS A 152 30.19 1.64 -21.87
N ASN A 153 29.23 1.51 -22.78
CA ASN A 153 29.31 0.55 -23.89
C ASN A 153 30.13 1.05 -25.10
N VAL A 154 30.52 2.33 -25.13
CA VAL A 154 31.39 2.87 -26.19
C VAL A 154 32.87 2.76 -25.82
N GLN A 155 33.21 2.68 -24.52
CA GLN A 155 34.60 2.52 -24.06
C GLN A 155 35.11 1.06 -24.08
N GLY A 156 34.25 0.07 -24.37
CA GLY A 156 34.63 -1.35 -24.48
C GLY A 156 34.91 -1.85 -25.91
N LYS A 157 34.88 -0.98 -26.91
CA LYS A 157 35.25 -1.29 -28.30
C LYS A 157 36.25 -0.28 -28.83
N VAL A 158 37.45 -0.29 -28.25
CA VAL A 158 38.65 0.14 -28.96
C VAL A 158 39.53 -1.10 -29.04
N LYS A 159 39.52 -1.74 -30.20
CA LYS A 159 40.57 -2.67 -30.62
C LYS A 159 41.79 -1.87 -31.01
#